data_AF-A0A519DAK8-F1
#
_entry.id   AF-A0A519DAK8-F1
#
_cell.length_a   1.000
_cell.length_b   1.000
_cell.length_c   1.000
_cell.angle_alpha   90.00
_cell.angle_beta   90.00
_cell.angle_gamma   90.00
#
_symmetry.space_group_name_H-M   'P 1'
#
loop_
_entity.id
_entity.type
_entity.pdbx_description
1 polymer ?
#
loop_
_entity_poly.entity_id
_entity_poly.type
_entity_poly.pdbx_seq_one_letter_code
_entity_poly.pdbx_strand_id
1 'polypeptide(L)'
;MLNGKSPFSAQGVIPAMPTQNDLNDAVDLKEGPDNGGRLNPDWVEWLMGWPVGWTSLDPLPEGTMEAWETSVKAGTYWDTDPADTGDVPRLTEKKENRASRLKAIGNGQVPAQILLAWEVLG
;
A
#
# COMPACT_ATOMS: atom_id res chain seq x y z
N MET A 1 48.98 34.95 -1.94
CA MET A 1 49.14 33.70 -1.18
C MET A 1 47.80 33.41 -0.50
N LEU A 2 47.12 32.33 -0.86
CA LEU A 2 45.90 31.90 -0.18
C LEU A 2 46.32 31.14 1.08
N ASN A 3 45.82 31.54 2.26
CA ASN A 3 46.09 30.83 3.50
C ASN A 3 45.64 29.37 3.36
N GLY A 4 46.56 28.42 3.55
CA GLY A 4 46.41 26.99 3.20
C GLY A 4 45.43 26.19 4.06
N LYS A 5 44.18 26.65 4.16
CA LYS A 5 43.05 25.90 4.72
C LYS A 5 42.27 25.28 3.57
N SER A 6 42.08 23.96 3.65
CA SER A 6 41.25 23.21 2.71
C SER A 6 39.84 23.81 2.63
N PRO A 7 39.21 23.91 1.44
CA PRO A 7 37.83 24.42 1.33
C PRO A 7 36.83 23.57 2.14
N PHE A 8 37.18 22.32 2.44
CA PHE A 8 36.39 21.38 3.25
C PHE A 8 36.54 21.58 4.77
N SER A 9 37.43 22.46 5.25
CA SER A 9 37.60 22.73 6.69
C SER A 9 36.56 23.69 7.27
N ALA A 10 35.54 24.07 6.48
CA ALA A 10 34.47 24.98 6.87
C ALA A 10 33.13 24.27 7.14
N GLN A 11 33.00 23.00 6.74
CA GLN A 11 31.87 22.16 7.13
C GLN A 11 32.13 21.63 8.54
N GLY A 12 31.26 21.97 9.48
CA GLY A 12 31.27 21.40 10.83
C GLY A 12 31.13 19.87 10.77
N VAL A 13 31.54 19.20 11.86
CA VAL A 13 31.42 17.74 11.99
C VAL A 13 30.01 17.31 11.61
N ILE A 14 29.89 16.60 10.48
CA ILE A 14 28.61 16.00 10.08
C ILE A 14 28.28 14.98 11.17
N PRO A 15 27.16 15.13 11.91
CA PRO A 15 26.78 14.13 12.89
C PRO A 15 26.62 12.79 12.15
N ALA A 16 27.10 11.70 12.75
CA ALA A 16 26.93 10.38 12.16
C ALA A 16 25.44 10.17 11.86
N MET A 17 25.11 9.88 10.60
CA MET A 17 23.73 9.54 10.25
C MET A 17 23.33 8.31 11.08
N PRO A 18 22.14 8.31 11.71
CA PRO A 18 21.70 7.16 12.48
C PRO A 18 21.70 5.95 11.54
N THR A 19 22.52 4.94 11.87
CA THR A 19 22.70 3.73 11.05
C THR A 19 21.49 2.80 11.13
N GLN A 20 20.51 3.13 11.95
CA GLN A 20 19.27 2.40 12.09
C GLN A 20 18.22 2.99 11.15
N ASN A 21 18.37 2.61 9.88
CA ASN A 21 17.32 2.71 8.89
C ASN A 21 16.81 1.28 8.62
N ASP A 22 16.53 0.55 9.69
CA ASP A 22 15.99 -0.80 9.60
C ASP A 22 14.49 -0.74 9.24
N LEU A 23 13.99 -1.82 8.63
CA LEU A 23 12.60 -1.86 8.15
C LEU A 23 11.58 -1.96 9.29
N ASN A 24 12.03 -2.18 10.54
CA ASN A 24 11.17 -2.18 11.73
C ASN A 24 10.94 -0.75 12.21
N ASP A 25 11.98 0.08 12.30
CA ASP A 25 11.86 1.51 12.63
C ASP A 25 10.96 2.27 11.64
N ALA A 26 10.94 1.86 10.36
CA ALA A 26 10.04 2.44 9.35
C ALA A 26 8.55 2.07 9.56
N VAL A 27 8.24 0.95 10.21
CA VAL A 27 6.86 0.58 10.59
C VAL A 27 6.51 1.01 12.03
N ASP A 28 7.52 1.18 12.88
CA ASP A 28 7.45 1.70 14.25
C ASP A 28 7.63 3.23 14.32
N LEU A 29 7.63 3.92 13.17
CA LEU A 29 7.51 5.38 13.09
C LEU A 29 6.30 5.81 13.90
N LYS A 30 6.57 6.34 15.11
CA LYS A 30 5.57 6.80 16.06
C LYS A 30 4.52 7.63 15.36
N GLU A 31 3.27 7.33 15.69
CA GLU A 31 2.09 7.94 15.11
C GLU A 31 2.30 9.45 14.97
N GLY A 32 2.46 9.92 13.72
CA GLY A 32 2.43 11.35 13.42
C GLY A 32 1.11 11.94 13.91
N PRO A 33 1.03 13.26 14.15
CA PRO A 33 -0.15 13.88 14.76
C PRO A 33 -1.43 13.42 14.06
N ASP A 34 -2.46 13.05 14.84
CA ASP A 34 -3.71 12.38 14.45
C ASP A 34 -4.58 13.22 13.48
N ASN A 35 -4.04 13.48 12.29
CA ASN A 35 -4.55 14.37 11.28
C ASN A 35 -5.03 13.54 10.07
N GLY A 36 -6.07 12.73 10.29
CA GLY A 36 -6.70 11.88 9.28
C GLY A 36 -6.45 10.39 9.48
N GLY A 37 -7.42 9.57 9.05
CA GLY A 37 -7.39 8.11 9.21
C GLY A 37 -6.23 7.42 8.47
N ARG A 38 -6.03 6.13 8.74
CA ARG A 38 -4.95 5.33 8.15
C ARG A 38 -5.40 4.70 6.83
N LEU A 39 -4.45 4.36 5.95
CA LEU A 39 -4.77 3.67 4.68
C LEU A 39 -5.62 2.41 4.92
N ASN A 40 -6.75 2.33 4.23
CA ASN A 40 -7.74 1.26 4.37
C ASN A 40 -7.34 0.02 3.54
N PRO A 41 -7.14 -1.17 4.15
CA PRO A 41 -6.81 -2.39 3.43
C PRO A 41 -7.92 -2.81 2.47
N ASP A 42 -9.20 -2.56 2.79
CA ASP A 42 -10.33 -2.89 1.92
C ASP A 42 -10.27 -2.08 0.60
N TRP A 43 -9.85 -0.82 0.67
CA TRP A 43 -9.66 0.05 -0.50
C TRP A 43 -8.38 -0.29 -1.29
N VAL A 44 -7.40 -0.97 -0.65
CA VAL A 44 -6.16 -1.45 -1.29
C VAL A 44 -6.32 -2.87 -1.86
N GLU A 45 -7.43 -3.56 -1.59
CA GLU A 45 -7.86 -4.75 -2.35
C GLU A 45 -8.53 -4.36 -3.66
N TRP A 46 -9.44 -3.37 -3.60
CA TRP A 46 -9.63 -2.41 -4.69
C TRP A 46 -8.28 -1.72 -5.02
N LEU A 47 -8.13 -1.01 -6.14
CA LEU A 47 -6.84 -0.55 -6.70
C LEU A 47 -5.85 -1.67 -7.12
N MET A 48 -5.64 -2.72 -6.32
CA MET A 48 -4.68 -3.81 -6.60
C MET A 48 -5.27 -5.01 -7.36
N GLY A 49 -6.60 -5.08 -7.51
CA GLY A 49 -7.30 -6.02 -8.39
C GLY A 49 -7.92 -7.22 -7.69
N TRP A 50 -8.03 -7.19 -6.37
CA TRP A 50 -8.49 -8.29 -5.53
C TRP A 50 -9.91 -8.03 -5.02
N PRO A 51 -10.75 -9.07 -4.84
CA PRO A 51 -12.08 -8.87 -4.26
C PRO A 51 -11.96 -8.28 -2.85
N VAL A 52 -12.83 -7.33 -2.52
CA VAL A 52 -12.79 -6.66 -1.21
C VAL A 52 -13.06 -7.67 -0.10
N GLY A 53 -12.19 -7.69 0.90
CA GLY A 53 -12.14 -8.69 1.98
C GLY A 53 -11.12 -9.81 1.76
N TRP A 54 -10.44 -9.91 0.60
CA TRP A 54 -9.58 -11.07 0.25
C TRP A 54 -8.44 -11.37 1.23
N THR A 55 -7.86 -10.34 1.85
CA THR A 55 -6.81 -10.51 2.87
C THR A 55 -7.35 -10.56 4.30
N SER A 56 -8.66 -10.50 4.50
CA SER A 56 -9.27 -10.72 5.81
C SER A 56 -9.08 -12.17 6.27
N LEU A 57 -9.17 -12.39 7.58
CA LEU A 57 -9.25 -13.73 8.17
C LEU A 57 -10.71 -14.21 8.31
N ASP A 58 -11.67 -13.30 8.14
CA ASP A 58 -13.10 -13.61 8.13
C ASP A 58 -13.52 -14.18 6.77
N PRO A 59 -14.58 -15.01 6.71
CA PRO A 59 -15.15 -15.46 5.44
C PRO A 59 -15.56 -14.29 4.56
N LEU A 60 -15.21 -14.37 3.27
CA LEU A 60 -15.72 -13.45 2.25
C LEU A 60 -17.25 -13.51 2.20
N PRO A 61 -17.96 -12.36 2.09
CA PRO A 61 -19.41 -12.36 1.94
C PRO A 61 -19.85 -13.12 0.68
N GLU A 62 -21.04 -13.71 0.76
CA GLU A 62 -21.64 -14.45 -0.37
C GLU A 62 -21.82 -13.53 -1.58
N GLY A 63 -21.53 -14.04 -2.79
CA GLY A 63 -21.58 -13.27 -4.04
C GLY A 63 -20.39 -12.34 -4.30
N THR A 64 -19.54 -12.01 -3.32
CA THR A 64 -18.39 -11.10 -3.52
C THR A 64 -17.45 -11.59 -4.62
N MET A 65 -17.16 -12.89 -4.67
CA MET A 65 -16.26 -13.48 -5.68
C MET A 65 -16.88 -13.45 -7.09
N GLU A 66 -18.17 -13.73 -7.21
CA GLU A 66 -18.90 -13.72 -8.50
C GLU A 66 -19.03 -12.31 -9.07
N ALA A 67 -19.32 -11.32 -8.22
CA ALA A 67 -19.38 -9.91 -8.60
C ALA A 67 -18.01 -9.37 -9.04
N TRP A 68 -16.94 -9.75 -8.33
CA TRP A 68 -15.55 -9.44 -8.72
C TRP A 68 -15.19 -10.09 -10.07
N GLU A 69 -15.43 -11.40 -10.23
CA GLU A 69 -15.08 -12.11 -11.46
C GLU A 69 -15.86 -11.54 -12.68
N THR A 70 -17.14 -11.22 -12.48
CA THR A 70 -17.99 -10.62 -13.53
C THR A 70 -17.48 -9.24 -13.96
N SER A 71 -17.17 -8.36 -13.01
CA SER A 71 -16.70 -6.99 -13.30
C SER A 71 -15.27 -6.96 -13.86
N VAL A 72 -14.39 -7.86 -13.40
CA VAL A 72 -13.04 -8.01 -13.97
C VAL A 72 -13.11 -8.51 -15.42
N LYS A 73 -13.92 -9.53 -15.72
CA LYS A 73 -14.12 -10.03 -17.09
C LYS A 73 -14.79 -9.01 -18.01
N ALA A 74 -15.68 -8.17 -17.49
CA ALA A 74 -16.29 -7.08 -18.23
C ALA A 74 -15.34 -5.89 -18.47
N GLY A 75 -14.19 -5.86 -17.79
CA GLY A 75 -13.26 -4.73 -17.82
C GLY A 75 -13.71 -3.50 -17.02
N THR A 76 -14.81 -3.62 -16.27
CA THR A 76 -15.49 -2.49 -15.59
C THR A 76 -15.12 -2.35 -14.11
N TYR A 77 -14.26 -3.23 -13.58
CA TYR A 77 -13.94 -3.30 -12.14
C TYR A 77 -13.38 -1.98 -11.56
N TRP A 78 -12.71 -1.16 -12.38
CA TRP A 78 -12.14 0.13 -12.01
C TRP A 78 -12.95 1.35 -12.48
N ASP A 79 -14.14 1.17 -13.06
CA ASP A 79 -14.94 2.28 -13.61
C ASP A 79 -15.44 3.25 -12.52
N THR A 80 -15.56 2.79 -11.28
CA THR A 80 -16.00 3.58 -10.12
C THR A 80 -15.07 3.33 -8.94
N ASP A 81 -14.49 4.39 -8.37
CA ASP A 81 -13.78 4.31 -7.09
C ASP A 81 -14.83 4.22 -5.96
N PRO A 82 -14.84 3.14 -5.15
CA PRO A 82 -15.81 2.94 -4.08
C PRO A 82 -15.64 3.94 -2.93
N ALA A 83 -14.57 4.74 -2.91
CA ALA A 83 -14.46 5.87 -2.01
C ALA A 83 -15.27 7.08 -2.46
N ASP A 84 -15.64 7.17 -3.75
CA ASP A 84 -16.43 8.27 -4.30
C ASP A 84 -17.95 7.99 -4.15
N THR A 85 -18.36 6.72 -4.04
CA THR A 85 -19.70 6.31 -3.60
C THR A 85 -19.85 6.25 -2.08
N GLY A 86 -18.73 6.12 -1.36
CA GLY A 86 -18.68 6.01 0.10
C GLY A 86 -18.75 4.57 0.64
N ASP A 87 -18.81 3.57 -0.24
CA ASP A 87 -18.86 2.15 0.14
C ASP A 87 -17.56 1.67 0.79
N VAL A 88 -16.41 2.07 0.23
CA VAL A 88 -15.08 1.67 0.74
C VAL A 88 -14.14 2.90 0.75
N PRO A 89 -14.06 3.65 1.87
CA PRO A 89 -13.27 4.87 1.93
C PRO A 89 -11.76 4.58 1.88
N ARG A 90 -10.99 5.48 1.24
CA ARG A 90 -9.52 5.37 1.10
C ARG A 90 -8.79 5.32 2.45
N LEU A 91 -9.37 5.96 3.47
CA LEU A 91 -8.88 6.00 4.84
C LEU A 91 -9.85 5.31 5.80
N THR A 92 -9.32 4.69 6.85
CA THR A 92 -10.07 4.00 7.90
C THR A 92 -9.44 4.23 9.27
N GLU A 93 -10.27 4.19 10.31
CA GLU A 93 -9.84 4.16 11.71
C GLU A 93 -9.69 2.71 12.23
N LYS A 94 -10.21 1.73 11.49
CA LYS A 94 -10.11 0.28 11.77
C LYS A 94 -8.64 -0.15 11.85
N LYS A 95 -8.29 -0.94 12.87
CA LYS A 95 -6.91 -1.39 13.14
C LYS A 95 -6.72 -2.90 12.96
N GLU A 96 -7.81 -3.65 12.80
CA GLU A 96 -7.89 -5.12 12.74
C GLU A 96 -7.03 -5.68 11.61
N ASN A 97 -5.92 -6.35 11.96
CA ASN A 97 -4.95 -6.93 11.03
C ASN A 97 -4.40 -5.98 9.94
N ARG A 98 -4.64 -4.66 10.06
CA ARG A 98 -4.44 -3.66 9.00
C ARG A 98 -3.05 -3.70 8.38
N ALA A 99 -2.01 -3.75 9.22
CA ALA A 99 -0.62 -3.81 8.78
C ALA A 99 -0.27 -5.13 8.09
N SER A 100 -0.81 -6.26 8.57
CA SER A 100 -0.61 -7.58 7.97
C SER A 100 -1.29 -7.70 6.62
N ARG A 101 -2.53 -7.21 6.49
CA ARG A 101 -3.29 -7.13 5.24
C ARG A 101 -2.56 -6.32 4.18
N LEU A 102 -2.12 -5.10 4.53
CA LEU A 102 -1.33 -4.24 3.65
C LEU A 102 0.03 -4.86 3.26
N LYS A 103 0.70 -5.58 4.17
CA LYS A 103 1.95 -6.31 3.86
C LYS A 103 1.72 -7.52 2.94
N ALA A 104 0.59 -8.22 3.06
CA ALA A 104 0.26 -9.33 2.19
C ALA A 104 0.01 -8.84 0.74
N ILE A 105 -0.81 -7.81 0.57
CA ILE A 105 -1.18 -7.29 -0.75
C ILE A 105 -0.11 -6.42 -1.40
N GLY A 106 0.68 -5.67 -0.61
CA GLY A 106 1.79 -4.85 -1.10
C GLY A 106 2.98 -5.65 -1.66
N ASN A 107 3.04 -6.96 -1.38
CA ASN A 107 3.95 -7.90 -2.04
C ASN A 107 3.25 -8.78 -3.11
N GLY A 108 1.95 -8.55 -3.32
CA GLY A 108 1.12 -9.33 -4.25
C GLY A 108 1.30 -8.90 -5.70
N GLN A 109 1.24 -9.87 -6.61
CA GLN A 109 1.09 -9.61 -8.04
C GLN A 109 -0.37 -9.18 -8.32
N VAL A 110 -0.57 -8.24 -9.24
CA VAL A 110 -1.91 -7.84 -9.70
C VAL A 110 -2.48 -8.98 -10.58
N PRO A 111 -3.62 -9.61 -10.25
CA PRO A 111 -4.11 -10.80 -10.99
C PRO A 111 -4.29 -10.58 -12.49
N ALA A 112 -4.79 -9.39 -12.88
CA ALA A 112 -4.96 -9.01 -14.29
C ALA A 112 -3.64 -8.96 -15.07
N GLN A 113 -2.51 -8.66 -14.42
CA GLN A 113 -1.19 -8.67 -15.06
C GLN A 113 -0.66 -10.10 -15.28
N ILE A 114 -0.99 -11.03 -14.37
CA ILE A 114 -0.67 -12.46 -14.56
C ILE A 114 -1.50 -13.03 -15.73
N LEU A 115 -2.80 -12.71 -15.80
CA LEU A 115 -3.67 -13.15 -16.90
C LEU A 115 -3.16 -12.63 -18.25
N LEU A 116 -2.87 -11.33 -18.35
CA LEU A 116 -2.32 -10.75 -19.58
C LEU A 116 -0.96 -11.37 -19.94
N ALA A 117 -0.07 -11.59 -18.97
CA ALA A 117 1.21 -12.24 -19.22
C ALA A 117 1.03 -13.69 -19.72
N TRP A 118 0.06 -14.43 -19.18
CA TRP A 118 -0.28 -15.78 -19.64
C TRP A 118 -0.81 -15.78 -21.08
N GLU A 119 -1.71 -14.84 -21.42
CA GLU A 119 -2.28 -14.71 -22.77
C GLU A 119 -1.27 -14.25 -23.82
N VAL A 120 -0.26 -13.46 -23.42
CA VAL A 120 0.75 -12.89 -24.34
C VAL A 120 2.00 -13.77 -24.47
N LEU A 121 2.32 -14.60 -23.49
CA LEU A 121 3.56 -15.38 -23.42
C LEU A 121 3.38 -16.90 -23.43
N GLY A 122 2.14 -17.41 -23.35
CA GLY A 122 1.79 -18.84 -23.35
C GLY A 122 1.46 -19.40 -24.73
#